data_AF-A0A9E8N2V1-F1
#
_entry.id   AF-A0A9E8N2V1-F1
#
_cell.length_a   1.000
_cell.length_b   1.000
_cell.length_c   1.000
_cell.angle_alpha   90.00
_cell.angle_beta   90.00
_cell.angle_gamma   90.00
#
_symmetry.space_group_name_H-M   'P 1'
#
loop_
_entity.id
_entity.type
_entity.pdbx_description
1 polymer ?
#
loop_
_entity_poly.entity_id
_entity_poly.type
_entity_poly.pdbx_seq_one_letter_code
_entity_poly.pdbx_strand_id
1 'polypeptide(L)'
;MGFPGFNQPFVVGSVQTPAGEVPQVSTLLNWADHVGTFKARCAVGRMHYTVDPGLYALGNPDQHSPVLVTANYKMSFDKLRQALPSKNVWILVLDTNGINVWCAAGAGTFGTTELVNRIESTRLPQVVSHRQLILPQLAAPGVAAHRVKELSGFKVTYGPIKAEDLPAFIEAGLKATSEMRRKSFTIWERAVLIPVELVTFPKSAIIIALSLMFLIGGMGGSGGFLVSAFNHGIFTIMIFLAAVLSGTVFTPLLLPWLPGRAFSLKGMSMGIITVTLLLLFRWDNMVSKGEHIEMLSWIFLIPALSAYLGMNFTGASTYTSLSGVKKEIRWALPLEIGAGVIGLSIWIGSHFIV
;
A
#
# COMPACT_ATOMS: atom_id res chain seq x y z
N MET A 1 18.04 -22.53 7.67
CA MET A 1 18.50 -21.52 8.66
C MET A 1 17.34 -21.24 9.60
N GLY A 2 17.46 -21.65 10.87
CA GLY A 2 16.35 -21.71 11.83
C GLY A 2 16.25 -20.53 12.80
N PHE A 3 17.35 -19.81 13.03
CA PHE A 3 17.40 -18.66 13.94
C PHE A 3 17.84 -17.38 13.23
N PRO A 4 17.26 -16.23 13.59
CA PRO A 4 17.65 -14.95 13.02
C PRO A 4 19.05 -14.52 13.45
N GLY A 5 19.70 -13.66 12.65
CA GLY A 5 20.99 -13.10 13.03
C GLY A 5 20.90 -12.12 14.20
N PHE A 6 21.92 -12.10 15.05
CA PHE A 6 22.05 -11.16 16.17
C PHE A 6 22.49 -9.75 15.74
N ASN A 7 23.04 -9.61 14.53
CA ASN A 7 23.55 -8.33 14.00
C ASN A 7 22.44 -7.42 13.44
N GLN A 8 21.24 -7.44 14.03
CA GLN A 8 20.13 -6.59 13.62
C GLN A 8 19.98 -5.41 14.60
N PRO A 9 19.68 -4.19 14.12
CA PRO A 9 19.80 -2.95 14.90
C PRO A 9 18.81 -2.82 16.07
N PHE A 10 17.78 -3.68 16.13
CA PHE A 10 16.76 -3.71 17.18
C PHE A 10 16.94 -4.87 18.16
N VAL A 11 17.95 -5.72 17.94
CA VAL A 11 18.34 -6.80 18.86
C VAL A 11 19.17 -6.18 19.98
N VAL A 12 18.78 -6.42 21.22
CA VAL A 12 19.40 -5.86 22.44
C VAL A 12 20.10 -6.91 23.29
N GLY A 13 19.93 -8.18 22.97
CA GLY A 13 20.50 -9.29 23.73
C GLY A 13 20.02 -10.63 23.19
N SER A 14 20.03 -11.63 24.05
CA SER A 14 19.61 -12.98 23.72
C SER A 14 18.92 -13.67 24.90
N VAL A 15 18.08 -14.66 24.59
CA VAL A 15 17.42 -15.54 25.55
C VAL A 15 17.82 -16.97 25.23
N GLN A 16 18.33 -17.69 26.22
CA GLN A 16 18.68 -19.10 26.08
C GLN A 16 17.43 -19.96 26.13
N THR A 17 17.28 -20.85 25.15
CA THR A 17 16.17 -21.81 25.07
C THR A 17 16.71 -23.22 24.83
N PRO A 18 15.92 -24.27 25.11
CA PRO A 18 16.31 -25.65 24.76
C PRO A 18 16.59 -25.86 23.26
N ALA A 19 16.04 -24.99 22.40
CA ALA A 19 16.22 -25.05 20.96
C ALA A 19 17.49 -24.31 20.47
N GLY A 20 18.12 -23.51 21.33
CA GLY A 20 19.23 -22.62 21.01
C GLY A 20 19.03 -21.20 21.53
N GLU A 21 19.98 -20.33 21.22
CA GLU A 21 19.96 -18.93 21.59
C GLU A 21 19.02 -18.13 20.66
N VAL A 22 18.10 -17.37 21.25
CA VAL A 22 17.09 -16.58 20.50
C VAL A 22 17.37 -15.09 20.68
N PRO A 23 17.40 -14.27 19.61
CA PRO A 23 17.62 -12.84 19.72
C PRO A 23 16.49 -12.14 20.49
N GLN A 24 16.86 -11.34 21.48
CA GLN A 24 15.97 -10.50 22.26
C GLN A 24 15.85 -9.13 21.60
N VAL A 25 14.61 -8.64 21.40
CA VAL A 25 14.34 -7.38 20.70
C VAL A 25 13.74 -6.33 21.62
N SER A 26 14.00 -5.05 21.30
CA SER A 26 13.44 -3.92 22.04
C SER A 26 12.01 -3.60 21.60
N THR A 27 11.18 -3.09 22.52
CA THR A 27 9.89 -2.48 22.19
C THR A 27 10.05 -1.06 21.63
N LEU A 28 11.16 -0.39 21.95
CA LEU A 28 11.43 0.97 21.53
C LEU A 28 11.94 1.02 20.09
N LEU A 29 11.36 1.91 19.30
CA LEU A 29 11.83 2.19 17.95
C LEU A 29 12.94 3.25 18.04
N ASN A 30 14.05 3.00 17.35
CA ASN A 30 15.12 3.99 17.23
C ASN A 30 14.86 4.93 16.05
N TRP A 31 15.65 6.00 15.92
CA TRP A 31 15.50 6.95 14.82
C TRP A 31 15.65 6.30 13.43
N ALA A 32 16.53 5.31 13.29
CA ALA A 32 16.71 4.60 12.03
C ALA A 32 15.45 3.79 11.63
N ASP A 33 14.71 3.25 12.60
CA ASP A 33 13.42 2.57 12.38
C ASP A 33 12.36 3.53 11.84
N HIS A 34 12.31 4.75 12.38
CA HIS A 34 11.41 5.80 11.92
C HIS A 34 11.75 6.26 10.49
N VAL A 35 13.03 6.52 10.22
CA VAL A 35 13.51 6.88 8.87
C VAL A 35 13.26 5.74 7.88
N GLY A 36 13.51 4.49 8.27
CA GLY A 36 13.24 3.31 7.44
C GLY A 36 11.76 3.17 7.10
N THR A 37 10.89 3.36 8.08
CA THR A 37 9.43 3.37 7.91
C THR A 37 8.99 4.48 6.94
N PHE A 38 9.52 5.69 7.10
CA PHE A 38 9.23 6.81 6.20
C PHE A 38 9.67 6.50 4.75
N LYS A 39 10.91 6.04 4.56
CA LYS A 39 11.43 5.61 3.25
C LYS A 39 10.55 4.55 2.59
N ALA A 40 10.17 3.52 3.36
CA ALA A 40 9.31 2.46 2.87
C ALA A 40 7.90 2.97 2.47
N ARG A 41 7.34 3.94 3.21
CA ARG A 41 6.07 4.60 2.83
C ARG A 41 6.19 5.44 1.56
N CYS A 42 7.38 5.94 1.25
CA CYS A 42 7.69 6.64 0.01
C CYS A 42 8.25 5.71 -1.08
N ALA A 43 8.02 4.39 -1.01
CA ALA A 43 8.53 3.38 -1.94
C ALA A 43 10.08 3.27 -2.05
N VAL A 44 10.85 3.98 -1.23
CA VAL A 44 12.32 3.97 -1.28
C VAL A 44 12.85 2.75 -0.52
N GLY A 45 13.46 1.80 -1.25
CA GLY A 45 14.04 0.59 -0.64
C GLY A 45 13.01 -0.35 0.00
N ARG A 46 11.71 -0.15 -0.28
CA ARG A 46 10.60 -0.86 0.39
C ARG A 46 10.70 -2.37 0.28
N MET A 47 11.13 -2.89 -0.89
CA MET A 47 11.24 -4.34 -1.15
C MET A 47 12.35 -5.03 -0.33
N HIS A 48 13.27 -4.25 0.23
CA HIS A 48 14.38 -4.75 1.06
C HIS A 48 14.23 -4.32 2.52
N TYR A 49 13.09 -3.75 2.92
CA TYR A 49 12.83 -3.32 4.29
C TYR A 49 12.31 -4.50 5.12
N THR A 50 13.21 -5.45 5.40
CA THR A 50 12.89 -6.75 5.99
C THR A 50 13.62 -7.01 7.30
N VAL A 51 13.16 -8.02 8.03
CA VAL A 51 13.85 -8.63 9.17
C VAL A 51 14.12 -10.10 8.86
N ASP A 52 15.07 -10.72 9.54
CA ASP A 52 15.35 -12.14 9.33
C ASP A 52 14.15 -12.99 9.80
N PRO A 53 13.63 -13.93 8.99
CA PRO A 53 12.59 -14.87 9.44
C PRO A 53 13.09 -15.79 10.56
N GLY A 54 12.26 -16.07 11.55
CA GLY A 54 12.66 -16.88 12.70
C GLY A 54 11.94 -16.50 13.99
N LEU A 55 12.44 -17.03 15.10
CA LEU A 55 11.91 -16.76 16.43
C LEU A 55 12.68 -15.61 17.09
N TYR A 56 11.95 -14.70 17.74
CA TYR A 56 12.51 -13.60 18.53
C TYR A 56 11.86 -13.57 19.92
N ALA A 57 12.61 -13.09 20.91
CA ALA A 57 12.11 -12.84 22.26
C ALA A 57 11.80 -11.36 22.45
N LEU A 58 10.61 -11.03 22.96
CA LEU A 58 10.28 -9.70 23.47
C LEU A 58 10.21 -9.76 24.99
N GLY A 59 10.98 -8.92 25.69
CA GLY A 59 11.15 -9.05 27.15
C GLY A 59 11.88 -10.34 27.50
N ASN A 60 11.51 -10.97 28.62
CA ASN A 60 12.07 -12.24 29.09
C ASN A 60 11.00 -13.34 29.05
N PRO A 61 10.63 -13.85 27.86
CA PRO A 61 9.62 -14.89 27.72
C PRO A 61 10.10 -16.23 28.26
N ASP A 62 9.17 -16.97 28.85
CA ASP A 62 9.34 -18.32 29.36
C ASP A 62 8.57 -19.35 28.49
N GLN A 63 8.50 -20.60 28.95
CA GLN A 63 7.80 -21.68 28.24
C GLN A 63 6.28 -21.55 28.24
N HIS A 64 5.71 -20.64 29.02
CA HIS A 64 4.26 -20.38 29.12
C HIS A 64 3.85 -19.10 28.40
N SER A 65 4.82 -18.29 27.99
CA SER A 65 4.62 -17.02 27.31
C SER A 65 4.00 -17.20 25.92
N PRO A 66 3.08 -16.32 25.50
CA PRO A 66 2.34 -16.50 24.25
C PRO A 66 3.25 -16.33 23.03
N VAL A 67 2.90 -17.03 21.95
CA VAL A 67 3.58 -16.94 20.65
C VAL A 67 2.74 -16.13 19.68
N LEU A 68 3.27 -14.99 19.26
CA LEU A 68 2.66 -14.09 18.28
C LEU A 68 3.31 -14.30 16.91
N VAL A 69 2.52 -14.36 15.85
CA VAL A 69 3.04 -14.57 14.48
C VAL A 69 2.96 -13.27 13.68
N THR A 70 4.01 -12.95 12.92
CA THR A 70 4.03 -11.78 12.03
C THR A 70 4.82 -12.04 10.74
N ALA A 71 4.78 -11.08 9.84
CA ALA A 71 5.49 -11.09 8.56
C ALA A 71 6.90 -10.52 8.70
N ASN A 72 7.85 -10.93 7.85
CA ASN A 72 9.21 -10.38 7.83
C ASN A 72 9.33 -8.97 7.22
N TYR A 73 8.21 -8.34 6.85
CA TYR A 73 8.20 -6.92 6.54
C TYR A 73 8.46 -6.10 7.81
N LYS A 74 9.57 -5.35 7.85
CA LYS A 74 10.06 -4.72 9.08
C LYS A 74 9.05 -3.76 9.72
N MET A 75 8.21 -3.08 8.95
CA MET A 75 7.15 -2.23 9.52
C MET A 75 6.05 -3.04 10.24
N SER A 76 5.72 -4.25 9.76
CA SER A 76 4.79 -5.14 10.46
C SER A 76 5.39 -5.66 11.76
N PHE A 77 6.68 -6.02 11.74
CA PHE A 77 7.42 -6.42 12.93
C PHE A 77 7.54 -5.28 13.95
N ASP A 78 7.94 -4.08 13.52
CA ASP A 78 8.09 -2.89 14.36
C ASP A 78 6.77 -2.50 15.03
N LYS A 79 5.65 -2.57 14.29
CA LYS A 79 4.31 -2.29 14.85
C LYS A 79 3.88 -3.32 15.89
N LEU A 80 4.28 -4.58 15.73
CA LEU A 80 3.99 -5.62 16.72
C LEU A 80 4.78 -5.40 18.01
N ARG A 81 6.11 -5.25 17.93
CA ARG A 81 6.96 -5.07 19.13
C ARG A 81 6.66 -3.76 19.87
N GLN A 82 6.35 -2.68 19.14
CA GLN A 82 5.98 -1.39 19.72
C GLN A 82 4.67 -1.45 20.54
N ALA A 83 3.72 -2.30 20.13
CA ALA A 83 2.40 -2.40 20.78
C ALA A 83 2.40 -3.21 22.09
N LEU A 84 3.54 -3.78 22.48
CA LEU A 84 3.65 -4.73 23.60
C LEU A 84 4.69 -4.28 24.64
N PRO A 85 4.63 -3.02 25.14
CA PRO A 85 5.52 -2.61 26.21
C PRO A 85 5.30 -3.50 27.44
N SER A 86 6.40 -3.92 28.08
CA SER A 86 6.38 -4.70 29.32
C SER A 86 5.66 -6.06 29.25
N LYS A 87 5.46 -6.62 28.05
CA LYS A 87 4.97 -8.00 27.88
C LYS A 87 6.12 -8.92 27.50
N ASN A 88 6.11 -10.12 28.07
CA ASN A 88 7.05 -11.19 27.73
C ASN A 88 6.38 -12.11 26.71
N VAL A 89 6.82 -12.07 25.46
CA VAL A 89 6.21 -12.86 24.38
C VAL A 89 7.26 -13.41 23.42
N TRP A 90 6.93 -14.51 22.76
CA TRP A 90 7.67 -15.02 21.62
C TRP A 90 7.09 -14.44 20.33
N ILE A 91 7.93 -13.97 19.41
CA ILE A 91 7.51 -13.47 18.10
C ILE A 91 8.06 -14.41 17.02
N LEU A 92 7.18 -15.14 16.35
CA LEU A 92 7.49 -15.98 15.21
C LEU A 92 7.30 -15.19 13.92
N VAL A 93 8.40 -14.87 13.25
CA VAL A 93 8.42 -14.11 12.00
C VAL A 93 8.47 -15.07 10.82
N LEU A 94 7.47 -15.00 9.95
CA LEU A 94 7.38 -15.78 8.72
C LEU A 94 8.10 -15.09 7.56
N ASP A 95 8.68 -15.86 6.64
CA ASP A 95 9.23 -15.30 5.42
C ASP A 95 8.13 -14.94 4.42
N THR A 96 7.88 -13.65 4.25
CA THR A 96 6.86 -13.14 3.33
C THR A 96 7.48 -12.35 2.18
N ASN A 97 8.77 -12.52 1.90
CA ASN A 97 9.52 -11.73 0.91
C ASN A 97 9.40 -10.21 1.14
N GLY A 98 9.35 -9.78 2.41
CA GLY A 98 9.22 -8.37 2.76
C GLY A 98 7.84 -7.76 2.49
N ILE A 99 6.80 -8.59 2.39
CA ILE A 99 5.41 -8.14 2.19
C ILE A 99 4.68 -8.16 3.54
N ASN A 100 3.84 -7.15 3.80
CA ASN A 100 3.05 -7.08 5.03
C ASN A 100 2.07 -8.27 5.17
N VAL A 101 1.57 -8.51 6.38
CA VAL A 101 0.68 -9.65 6.70
C VAL A 101 -0.52 -9.80 5.75
N TRP A 102 -1.26 -8.73 5.49
CA TRP A 102 -2.52 -8.82 4.74
C TRP A 102 -2.27 -9.13 3.26
N CYS A 103 -1.34 -8.41 2.63
CA CYS A 103 -0.97 -8.64 1.23
C CYS A 103 -0.30 -10.02 1.06
N ALA A 104 0.58 -10.41 1.98
CA ALA A 104 1.26 -11.70 1.94
C ALA A 104 0.29 -12.88 2.15
N ALA A 105 -0.74 -12.72 2.99
CA ALA A 105 -1.77 -13.74 3.17
C ALA A 105 -2.63 -13.90 1.92
N GLY A 106 -2.98 -12.79 1.26
CA GLY A 106 -3.68 -12.83 -0.02
C GLY A 106 -2.85 -13.43 -1.17
N ALA A 107 -1.53 -13.23 -1.14
CA ALA A 107 -0.60 -13.80 -2.11
C ALA A 107 -0.16 -15.25 -1.79
N GLY A 108 -0.40 -15.73 -0.57
CA GLY A 108 -0.05 -17.06 -0.10
C GLY A 108 1.34 -17.21 0.53
N THR A 109 2.18 -16.17 0.55
CA THR A 109 3.50 -16.21 1.20
C THR A 109 3.39 -16.18 2.73
N PHE A 110 2.41 -15.46 3.28
CA PHE A 110 1.96 -15.67 4.66
C PHE A 110 0.93 -16.81 4.64
N GLY A 111 1.43 -18.04 4.54
CA GLY A 111 0.63 -19.23 4.27
C GLY A 111 0.75 -20.31 5.35
N THR A 112 -0.19 -21.28 5.31
CA THR A 112 -0.16 -22.48 6.16
C THR A 112 1.18 -23.21 6.08
N THR A 113 1.70 -23.41 4.86
CA THR A 113 2.96 -24.14 4.63
C THR A 113 4.15 -23.41 5.25
N GLU A 114 4.30 -22.10 5.01
CA GLU A 114 5.37 -21.31 5.61
C GLU A 114 5.28 -21.31 7.14
N LEU A 115 4.08 -21.17 7.70
CA LEU A 115 3.89 -21.21 9.15
C LEU A 115 4.35 -22.55 9.75
N VAL A 116 3.96 -23.69 9.15
CA VAL A 116 4.38 -25.02 9.61
C VAL A 116 5.89 -25.19 9.49
N ASN A 117 6.48 -24.85 8.35
CA ASN A 117 7.92 -24.89 8.14
C ASN A 117 8.67 -24.03 9.17
N ARG A 118 8.10 -22.88 9.54
CA ARG A 118 8.73 -21.96 10.48
C ARG A 118 8.62 -22.44 11.93
N ILE A 119 7.53 -23.11 12.31
CA ILE A 119 7.39 -23.81 13.60
C ILE A 119 8.46 -24.92 13.73
N GLU A 120 8.66 -25.72 12.68
CA GLU A 120 9.63 -26.82 12.67
C GLU A 120 11.07 -26.31 12.70
N SER A 121 11.42 -25.36 11.83
CA SER A 121 12.79 -24.86 11.71
C SER A 121 13.28 -24.09 12.94
N THR A 122 12.36 -23.46 13.69
CA THR A 122 12.66 -22.79 14.97
C THR A 122 12.60 -23.74 16.16
N ARG A 123 12.20 -25.01 15.95
CA ARG A 123 11.94 -26.01 17.00
C ARG A 123 11.05 -25.47 18.12
N LEU A 124 10.05 -24.66 17.75
CA LEU A 124 9.11 -24.04 18.68
C LEU A 124 8.49 -25.03 19.69
N PRO A 125 8.19 -26.31 19.35
CA PRO A 125 7.75 -27.31 20.32
C PRO A 125 8.64 -27.51 21.56
N GLN A 126 9.93 -27.18 21.47
CA GLN A 126 10.92 -27.28 22.55
C GLN A 126 11.06 -25.98 23.35
N VAL A 127 10.62 -24.85 22.79
CA VAL A 127 10.71 -23.53 23.42
C VAL A 127 9.50 -23.25 24.31
N VAL A 128 8.30 -23.71 23.89
CA VAL A 128 7.06 -23.51 24.64
C VAL A 128 6.40 -24.83 25.04
N SER A 129 5.84 -24.86 26.24
CA SER A 129 5.14 -26.02 26.82
C SER A 129 3.73 -26.20 26.25
N HIS A 130 3.15 -25.13 25.68
CA HIS A 130 1.82 -25.15 25.08
C HIS A 130 1.88 -25.32 23.55
N ARG A 131 0.70 -25.46 22.92
CA ARG A 131 0.53 -25.59 21.47
C ARG A 131 -0.50 -24.59 20.96
N GLN A 132 -0.23 -23.29 21.19
CA GLN A 132 -1.10 -22.19 20.77
C GLN A 132 -0.30 -21.10 20.06
N LEU A 133 -0.86 -20.56 18.98
CA LEU A 133 -0.30 -19.45 18.20
C LEU A 133 -1.34 -18.36 18.06
N ILE A 134 -0.93 -17.11 18.23
CA ILE A 134 -1.80 -15.95 18.01
C ILE A 134 -1.40 -15.33 16.67
N LEU A 135 -2.31 -15.41 15.70
CA LEU A 135 -2.13 -14.83 14.37
C LEU A 135 -2.89 -13.51 14.24
N PRO A 136 -2.42 -12.55 13.43
CA PRO A 136 -3.19 -11.36 13.10
C PRO A 136 -4.49 -11.74 12.37
N GLN A 137 -5.58 -11.01 12.60
CA GLN A 137 -6.86 -11.28 11.94
C GLN A 137 -6.74 -11.37 10.41
N LEU A 138 -5.94 -10.48 9.81
CA LEU A 138 -5.80 -10.37 8.35
C LEU A 138 -4.93 -11.47 7.72
N ALA A 139 -4.40 -12.40 8.53
CA ALA A 139 -3.73 -13.60 8.05
C ALA A 139 -4.70 -14.71 7.61
N ALA A 140 -5.97 -14.64 8.02
CA ALA A 140 -6.97 -15.69 7.79
C ALA A 140 -7.12 -16.13 6.32
N PRO A 141 -7.01 -15.25 5.29
CA PRO A 141 -7.07 -15.69 3.90
C PRO A 141 -5.94 -16.64 3.47
N GLY A 142 -4.77 -16.57 4.10
CA GLY A 142 -3.60 -17.39 3.74
C GLY A 142 -3.38 -18.61 4.64
N VAL A 143 -3.97 -18.62 5.84
CA VAL A 143 -3.71 -19.65 6.86
C VAL A 143 -4.97 -20.48 7.17
N ALA A 144 -4.90 -21.76 6.87
CA ALA A 144 -5.92 -22.74 7.22
C ALA A 144 -5.64 -23.29 8.63
N ALA A 145 -6.30 -22.75 9.65
CA ALA A 145 -6.06 -23.08 11.06
C ALA A 145 -6.18 -24.59 11.38
N HIS A 146 -7.14 -25.29 10.76
CA HIS A 146 -7.31 -26.73 10.92
C HIS A 146 -6.08 -27.50 10.40
N ARG A 147 -5.56 -27.09 9.22
CA ARG A 147 -4.40 -27.72 8.60
C ARG A 147 -3.12 -27.47 9.39
N VAL A 148 -2.95 -26.27 9.97
CA VAL A 148 -1.85 -25.99 10.90
C VAL A 148 -1.91 -26.92 12.11
N LYS A 149 -3.10 -27.15 12.67
CA LYS A 149 -3.29 -28.05 13.82
C LYS A 149 -2.98 -29.50 13.48
N GLU A 150 -3.41 -29.98 12.33
CA GLU A 150 -3.11 -31.32 11.83
C GLU A 150 -1.61 -31.54 11.62
N LEU A 151 -0.92 -30.59 11.00
CA LEU A 151 0.49 -30.74 10.60
C LEU A 151 1.47 -30.47 11.74
N SER A 152 1.22 -29.46 12.56
CA SER A 152 2.18 -29.00 13.59
C SER A 152 1.74 -29.28 15.02
N GLY A 153 0.49 -29.68 15.23
CA GLY A 153 -0.11 -29.78 16.56
C GLY A 153 -0.44 -28.43 17.22
N PHE A 154 -0.09 -27.29 16.63
CA PHE A 154 -0.43 -25.96 17.16
C PHE A 154 -1.84 -25.52 16.79
N LYS A 155 -2.59 -25.03 17.78
CA LYS A 155 -3.87 -24.37 17.57
C LYS A 155 -3.65 -22.90 17.22
N VAL A 156 -4.23 -22.46 16.12
CA VAL A 156 -4.25 -21.05 15.71
C VAL A 156 -5.44 -20.34 16.35
N THR A 157 -5.17 -19.21 16.99
CA THR A 157 -6.16 -18.24 17.46
C THR A 157 -5.94 -16.93 16.73
N TYR A 158 -6.97 -16.43 16.04
CA TYR A 158 -6.90 -15.13 15.38
C TYR A 158 -7.12 -14.01 16.39
N GLY A 159 -6.10 -13.18 16.57
CA GLY A 159 -6.13 -11.96 17.38
C GLY A 159 -6.78 -10.77 16.67
N PRO A 160 -6.57 -9.55 17.18
CA PRO A 160 -7.13 -8.32 16.63
C PRO A 160 -6.53 -7.93 15.26
N ILE A 161 -7.16 -6.96 14.59
CA ILE A 161 -6.60 -6.32 13.38
C ILE A 161 -5.41 -5.41 13.73
N LYS A 162 -5.52 -4.62 14.80
CA LYS A 162 -4.46 -3.71 15.24
C LYS A 162 -3.63 -4.37 16.34
N ALA A 163 -2.30 -4.21 16.26
CA ALA A 163 -1.40 -4.72 17.29
C ALA A 163 -1.63 -4.04 18.65
N GLU A 164 -2.06 -2.77 18.66
CA GLU A 164 -2.38 -1.98 19.87
C GLU A 164 -3.46 -2.62 20.75
N ASP A 165 -4.33 -3.44 20.16
CA ASP A 165 -5.40 -4.13 20.88
C ASP A 165 -4.92 -5.46 21.51
N LEU A 166 -3.70 -5.91 21.23
CA LEU A 166 -3.16 -7.19 21.72
C LEU A 166 -3.08 -7.30 23.24
N PRO A 167 -2.62 -6.27 24.00
CA PRO A 167 -2.59 -6.35 25.46
C PRO A 167 -3.98 -6.67 26.05
N ALA A 168 -5.01 -5.91 25.65
CA ALA A 168 -6.37 -6.12 26.10
C ALA A 168 -6.94 -7.48 25.63
N PHE A 169 -6.61 -7.91 24.41
CA PHE A 169 -7.00 -9.23 23.90
C PHE A 169 -6.41 -10.39 24.71
N ILE A 170 -5.14 -10.29 25.11
CA ILE A 170 -4.46 -11.30 25.93
C ILE A 170 -5.06 -11.33 27.34
N GLU A 171 -5.28 -10.16 27.95
CA GLU A 171 -5.89 -10.02 29.28
C GLU A 171 -7.34 -10.54 29.32
N ALA A 172 -8.08 -10.39 28.22
CA ALA A 172 -9.42 -10.95 28.05
C ALA A 172 -9.46 -12.47 27.78
N GLY A 173 -8.33 -13.18 27.93
CA GLY A 173 -8.26 -14.63 27.72
C GLY A 173 -8.39 -15.03 26.25
N LEU A 174 -7.80 -14.26 25.34
CA LEU A 174 -7.80 -14.49 23.88
C LEU A 174 -9.19 -14.38 23.24
N LYS A 175 -10.07 -13.55 23.82
CA LYS A 175 -11.39 -13.23 23.27
C LYS A 175 -11.37 -11.83 22.67
N ALA A 176 -11.53 -11.75 21.36
CA ALA A 176 -11.57 -10.46 20.66
C ALA A 176 -12.98 -9.88 20.68
N THR A 177 -13.09 -8.57 20.93
CA THR A 177 -14.34 -7.83 20.80
C THR A 177 -14.68 -7.61 19.32
N SER A 178 -15.92 -7.19 19.04
CA SER A 178 -16.33 -6.84 17.66
C SER A 178 -15.53 -5.68 17.08
N GLU A 179 -15.12 -4.71 17.91
CA GLU A 179 -14.31 -3.55 17.48
C GLU A 179 -12.90 -3.96 17.05
N MET A 180 -12.27 -4.89 17.77
CA MET A 180 -10.96 -5.47 17.41
C MET A 180 -10.94 -6.16 16.04
N ARG A 181 -12.13 -6.52 15.52
CA ARG A 181 -12.35 -7.22 14.24
C ARG A 181 -12.72 -6.25 13.11
N ARG A 182 -12.82 -4.94 13.36
CA ARG A 182 -13.24 -3.94 12.38
C ARG A 182 -12.12 -2.94 12.08
N LYS A 183 -12.03 -2.51 10.82
CA LYS A 183 -11.15 -1.43 10.37
C LYS A 183 -12.01 -0.26 9.88
N SER A 184 -11.79 0.92 10.45
CA SER A 184 -12.57 2.13 10.19
C SER A 184 -12.35 2.73 8.80
N PHE A 185 -11.15 2.57 8.22
CA PHE A 185 -10.71 3.24 7.00
C PHE A 185 -11.04 4.74 7.00
N THR A 186 -10.60 5.45 8.05
CA THR A 186 -10.75 6.90 8.14
C THR A 186 -10.00 7.61 7.01
N ILE A 187 -10.28 8.90 6.79
CA ILE A 187 -9.59 9.72 5.78
C ILE A 187 -8.07 9.63 5.96
N TRP A 188 -7.58 9.70 7.20
CA TRP A 188 -6.15 9.56 7.51
C TRP A 188 -5.61 8.18 7.18
N GLU A 189 -6.34 7.11 7.49
CA GLU A 189 -5.91 5.75 7.16
C GLU A 189 -5.82 5.51 5.64
N ARG A 190 -6.62 6.23 4.84
CA ARG A 190 -6.57 6.20 3.37
C ARG A 190 -5.43 7.06 2.83
N ALA A 191 -5.23 8.25 3.40
CA ALA A 191 -4.18 9.19 3.01
C ALA A 191 -2.77 8.59 3.12
N VAL A 192 -2.59 7.65 4.06
CA VAL A 192 -1.33 6.98 4.34
C VAL A 192 -0.72 6.24 3.13
N LEU A 193 -1.51 5.90 2.11
CA LEU A 193 -1.03 5.24 0.88
C LEU A 193 -0.71 6.21 -0.26
N ILE A 194 -1.10 7.48 -0.16
CA ILE A 194 -0.85 8.47 -1.20
C ILE A 194 0.66 8.61 -1.51
N PRO A 195 1.59 8.67 -0.53
CA PRO A 195 3.01 8.86 -0.82
C PRO A 195 3.64 7.73 -1.63
N VAL A 196 3.24 6.47 -1.40
CA VAL A 196 3.80 5.35 -2.17
C VAL A 196 3.36 5.48 -3.62
N GLU A 197 2.07 5.75 -3.88
CA GLU A 197 1.53 5.86 -5.24
C GLU A 197 2.10 7.04 -6.03
N LEU A 198 2.36 8.17 -5.38
CA LEU A 198 3.01 9.31 -6.01
C LEU A 198 4.46 9.01 -6.41
N VAL A 199 5.18 8.20 -5.64
CA VAL A 199 6.60 7.89 -5.91
C VAL A 199 6.77 6.71 -6.86
N THR A 200 5.86 5.73 -6.83
CA THR A 200 5.87 4.59 -7.77
C THR A 200 5.48 5.00 -9.18
N PHE A 201 4.83 6.17 -9.35
CA PHE A 201 4.54 6.70 -10.67
C PHE A 201 5.85 6.90 -11.47
N PRO A 202 5.94 6.41 -12.71
CA PRO A 202 7.18 6.39 -13.48
C PRO A 202 7.69 7.82 -13.73
N LYS A 203 8.72 8.22 -12.97
CA LYS A 203 9.35 9.55 -13.07
C LYS A 203 9.80 9.87 -14.50
N SER A 204 10.28 8.86 -15.23
CA SER A 204 10.63 8.98 -16.64
C SER A 204 9.43 9.34 -17.51
N ALA A 205 8.27 8.73 -17.29
CA ALA A 205 7.05 9.05 -18.03
C ALA A 205 6.57 10.48 -17.73
N ILE A 206 6.66 10.95 -16.47
CA ILE A 206 6.36 12.35 -16.12
C ILE A 206 7.32 13.27 -16.88
N ILE A 207 8.63 13.06 -16.77
CA ILE A 207 9.62 13.95 -17.39
C ILE A 207 9.43 14.00 -18.90
N ILE A 208 9.20 12.85 -19.54
CA ILE A 208 8.93 12.78 -20.99
C ILE A 208 7.63 13.50 -21.32
N ALA A 209 6.54 13.27 -20.59
CA ALA A 209 5.27 13.95 -20.82
C ALA A 209 5.41 15.46 -20.67
N LEU A 210 5.98 15.94 -19.56
CA LEU A 210 6.19 17.37 -19.32
C LEU A 210 7.11 18.01 -20.38
N SER A 211 8.14 17.29 -20.82
CA SER A 211 9.06 17.77 -21.87
C SER A 211 8.36 17.88 -23.23
N LEU A 212 7.62 16.85 -23.62
CA LEU A 212 6.82 16.87 -24.85
C LEU A 212 5.75 17.96 -24.80
N MET A 213 5.11 18.14 -23.65
CA MET A 213 4.10 19.17 -23.43
C MET A 213 4.67 20.57 -23.57
N PHE A 214 5.86 20.81 -23.02
CA PHE A 214 6.57 22.07 -23.17
C PHE A 214 7.01 22.33 -24.62
N LEU A 215 7.54 21.33 -25.31
CA LEU A 215 8.00 21.46 -26.69
C LEU A 215 6.84 21.72 -27.66
N ILE A 216 5.75 20.97 -27.54
CA ILE A 216 4.56 21.09 -28.40
C ILE A 216 3.81 22.40 -28.11
N GLY A 217 3.72 22.82 -26.84
CA GLY A 217 3.16 24.12 -26.47
C GLY A 217 3.91 25.32 -27.06
N GLY A 218 5.19 25.15 -27.41
CA GLY A 218 5.97 26.16 -28.13
C GLY A 218 5.69 26.23 -29.63
N MET A 219 5.10 25.19 -30.23
CA MET A 219 4.99 25.04 -31.70
C MET A 219 3.73 25.67 -32.34
N GLY A 220 2.87 26.36 -31.59
CA GLY A 220 1.58 26.85 -32.11
C GLY A 220 1.16 28.28 -31.74
N GLY A 221 1.96 29.01 -30.96
CA GLY A 221 1.57 30.36 -30.52
C GLY A 221 2.02 31.47 -31.46
N SER A 222 1.25 32.57 -31.50
CA SER A 222 1.56 33.78 -32.30
C SER A 222 2.78 34.56 -31.80
N GLY A 223 3.25 34.28 -30.57
CA GLY A 223 4.53 34.76 -30.03
C GLY A 223 5.66 33.77 -30.28
N GLY A 224 6.91 34.23 -30.24
CA GLY A 224 8.09 33.37 -30.41
C GLY A 224 8.07 32.14 -29.50
N PHE A 225 8.71 31.05 -29.93
CA PHE A 225 8.67 29.71 -29.31
C PHE A 225 8.73 29.74 -27.77
N LEU A 226 9.63 30.54 -27.19
CA LEU A 226 9.80 30.65 -25.74
C LEU A 226 8.56 31.21 -25.04
N VAL A 227 7.97 32.30 -25.54
CA VAL A 227 6.78 32.91 -24.92
C VAL A 227 5.59 31.95 -24.99
N SER A 228 5.43 31.28 -26.12
CA SER A 228 4.37 30.31 -26.35
C SER A 228 4.54 29.05 -25.48
N ALA A 229 5.77 28.52 -25.38
CA ALA A 229 6.09 27.37 -24.54
C ALA A 229 5.91 27.66 -23.05
N PHE A 230 6.26 28.86 -22.58
CA PHE A 230 6.04 29.24 -21.19
C PHE A 230 4.55 29.37 -20.86
N ASN A 231 3.76 30.07 -21.68
CA ASN A 231 2.34 30.29 -21.36
C ASN A 231 1.49 29.03 -21.52
N HIS A 232 1.59 28.34 -22.66
CA HIS A 232 0.79 27.14 -22.92
C HIS A 232 1.36 25.94 -22.16
N GLY A 233 2.69 25.75 -22.20
CA GLY A 233 3.33 24.61 -21.54
C GLY A 233 3.12 24.60 -20.02
N ILE A 234 3.29 25.72 -19.32
CA ILE A 234 3.05 25.75 -17.86
C ILE A 234 1.59 25.41 -17.56
N PHE A 235 0.65 25.94 -18.33
CA PHE A 235 -0.77 25.65 -18.14
C PHE A 235 -1.08 24.16 -18.36
N THR A 236 -0.61 23.58 -19.46
CA THR A 236 -0.77 22.16 -19.76
C THR A 236 -0.16 21.27 -18.66
N ILE A 237 0.99 21.66 -18.10
CA ILE A 237 1.62 21.00 -16.94
C ILE A 237 0.70 21.09 -15.70
N MET A 238 0.12 22.25 -15.41
CA MET A 238 -0.81 22.41 -14.28
C MET A 238 -2.05 21.51 -14.43
N ILE A 239 -2.63 21.40 -15.62
CA ILE A 239 -3.75 20.48 -15.88
C ILE A 239 -3.33 19.04 -15.61
N PHE A 240 -2.19 18.63 -16.15
CA PHE A 240 -1.69 17.27 -15.97
C PHE A 240 -1.49 16.96 -14.49
N LEU A 241 -0.89 17.88 -13.72
CA LEU A 241 -0.74 17.75 -12.28
C LEU A 241 -2.10 17.65 -11.57
N ALA A 242 -3.09 18.46 -11.96
CA ALA A 242 -4.44 18.37 -11.42
C ALA A 242 -5.08 17.00 -11.68
N ALA A 243 -4.89 16.43 -12.88
CA ALA A 243 -5.36 15.08 -13.21
C ALA A 243 -4.67 14.00 -12.39
N VAL A 244 -3.36 14.12 -12.16
CA VAL A 244 -2.62 13.22 -11.28
C VAL A 244 -3.13 13.31 -9.84
N LEU A 245 -3.31 14.52 -9.30
CA LEU A 245 -3.85 14.74 -7.95
C LEU A 245 -5.28 14.20 -7.81
N SER A 246 -6.11 14.35 -8.84
CA SER A 246 -7.47 13.77 -8.88
C SER A 246 -7.44 12.26 -8.65
N GLY A 247 -6.60 11.54 -9.40
CA GLY A 247 -6.50 10.09 -9.30
C GLY A 247 -5.76 9.58 -8.05
N THR A 248 -4.68 10.24 -7.65
CA THR A 248 -3.77 9.76 -6.59
C THR A 248 -4.10 10.28 -5.20
N VAL A 249 -4.67 11.48 -5.08
CA VAL A 249 -4.94 12.14 -3.80
C VAL A 249 -6.44 12.15 -3.52
N PHE A 250 -7.23 12.75 -4.40
CA PHE A 250 -8.66 12.96 -4.12
C PHE A 250 -9.48 11.67 -4.19
N THR A 251 -9.19 10.78 -5.14
CA THR A 251 -9.90 9.49 -5.29
C THR A 251 -9.85 8.63 -4.03
N PRO A 252 -8.69 8.34 -3.41
CA PRO A 252 -8.65 7.55 -2.18
C PRO A 252 -9.23 8.29 -0.98
N LEU A 253 -9.11 9.62 -0.89
CA LEU A 253 -9.68 10.40 0.21
C LEU A 253 -11.21 10.41 0.16
N LEU A 254 -11.78 10.53 -1.04
CA LEU A 254 -13.22 10.63 -1.27
C LEU A 254 -13.89 9.29 -1.59
N LEU A 255 -13.14 8.19 -1.48
CA LEU A 255 -13.55 6.86 -1.91
C LEU A 255 -14.96 6.41 -1.44
N PRO A 256 -15.40 6.69 -0.20
CA PRO A 256 -16.73 6.29 0.28
C PRO A 256 -17.89 7.01 -0.43
N TRP A 257 -17.67 8.25 -0.88
CA TRP A 257 -18.71 9.09 -1.50
C TRP A 257 -18.75 8.97 -3.02
N LEU A 258 -17.69 8.44 -3.64
CA LEU A 258 -17.62 8.26 -5.09
C LEU A 258 -18.51 7.10 -5.54
N PRO A 259 -19.20 7.23 -6.69
CA PRO A 259 -20.18 6.25 -7.13
C PRO A 259 -19.55 4.92 -7.54
N GLY A 260 -20.32 3.84 -7.36
CA GLY A 260 -19.95 2.48 -7.77
C GLY A 260 -18.93 1.76 -6.88
N ARG A 261 -18.61 0.52 -7.27
CA ARG A 261 -17.64 -0.34 -6.58
C ARG A 261 -16.27 -0.42 -7.30
N ALA A 262 -16.27 -0.26 -8.63
CA ALA A 262 -15.06 -0.25 -9.44
C ALA A 262 -14.23 1.00 -9.14
N PHE A 263 -12.91 0.83 -8.99
CA PHE A 263 -11.98 1.93 -8.75
C PHE A 263 -11.79 2.81 -10.00
N SER A 264 -11.85 2.24 -11.19
CA SER A 264 -11.83 2.97 -12.46
C SER A 264 -12.99 3.97 -12.53
N LEU A 265 -14.20 3.55 -12.15
CA LEU A 265 -15.37 4.43 -12.12
C LEU A 265 -15.25 5.53 -11.05
N LYS A 266 -14.70 5.22 -9.88
CA LYS A 266 -14.44 6.21 -8.83
C LYS A 266 -13.40 7.24 -9.27
N GLY A 267 -12.29 6.78 -9.85
CA GLY A 267 -11.25 7.65 -10.40
C GLY A 267 -11.75 8.50 -11.57
N MET A 268 -12.54 7.92 -12.47
CA MET A 268 -13.21 8.63 -13.57
C MET A 268 -14.13 9.73 -13.04
N SER A 269 -14.91 9.44 -12.00
CA SER A 269 -15.82 10.42 -11.39
C SER A 269 -15.07 11.63 -10.85
N MET A 270 -13.94 11.42 -10.18
CA MET A 270 -13.07 12.52 -9.74
C MET A 270 -12.45 13.28 -10.91
N GLY A 271 -12.07 12.58 -11.99
CA GLY A 271 -11.55 13.21 -13.19
C GLY A 271 -12.60 14.07 -13.90
N ILE A 272 -13.86 13.62 -13.95
CA ILE A 272 -14.99 14.40 -14.47
C ILE A 272 -15.21 15.67 -13.64
N ILE A 273 -15.18 15.56 -12.31
CA ILE A 273 -15.27 16.74 -11.42
C ILE A 273 -14.12 17.71 -11.72
N THR A 274 -12.90 17.19 -11.86
CA THR A 274 -11.70 17.99 -12.13
C THR A 274 -11.79 18.73 -13.47
N VAL A 275 -12.20 18.07 -14.55
CA VAL A 275 -12.35 18.73 -15.86
C VAL A 275 -13.54 19.70 -15.87
N THR A 276 -14.61 19.41 -15.14
CA THR A 276 -15.76 20.34 -15.03
C THR A 276 -15.33 21.63 -14.33
N LEU A 277 -14.58 21.53 -13.23
CA LEU A 277 -14.03 22.71 -12.55
C LEU A 277 -13.09 23.48 -13.48
N LEU A 278 -12.20 22.77 -14.20
CA LEU A 278 -11.31 23.38 -15.18
C LEU A 278 -12.09 24.16 -16.27
N LEU A 279 -13.15 23.56 -16.81
CA LEU A 279 -14.01 24.20 -17.81
C LEU A 279 -14.65 25.46 -17.23
N LEU A 280 -15.25 25.39 -16.03
CA LEU A 280 -15.89 26.55 -15.39
C LEU A 280 -14.92 27.70 -15.14
N PHE A 281 -13.68 27.42 -14.74
CA PHE A 281 -12.67 28.46 -14.51
C PHE A 281 -12.11 29.08 -15.80
N ARG A 282 -12.07 28.33 -16.90
CA ARG A 282 -11.42 28.76 -18.15
C ARG A 282 -12.38 29.21 -19.23
N TRP A 283 -13.67 28.84 -19.17
CA TRP A 283 -14.65 29.07 -20.24
C TRP A 283 -14.69 30.52 -20.72
N ASP A 284 -14.74 31.48 -19.79
CA ASP A 284 -14.85 32.90 -20.13
C ASP A 284 -13.53 33.53 -20.63
N ASN A 285 -12.40 32.84 -20.46
CA ASN A 285 -11.07 33.35 -20.78
C ASN A 285 -10.51 32.77 -22.11
N MET A 286 -11.28 31.95 -22.83
CA MET A 286 -10.84 31.37 -24.11
C MET A 286 -11.08 32.32 -25.27
N VAL A 287 -10.04 32.62 -26.03
CA VAL A 287 -10.07 33.60 -27.13
C VAL A 287 -9.89 32.92 -28.50
N SER A 288 -9.12 31.82 -28.59
CA SER A 288 -8.86 31.12 -29.86
C SER A 288 -9.68 29.82 -30.00
N LYS A 289 -10.00 29.46 -31.26
CA LYS A 289 -10.59 28.15 -31.60
C LYS A 289 -9.67 27.00 -31.22
N GLY A 290 -8.35 27.19 -31.29
CA GLY A 290 -7.36 26.20 -30.85
C GLY A 290 -7.52 25.85 -29.37
N GLU A 291 -7.76 26.85 -28.52
CA GLU A 291 -7.95 26.65 -27.07
C GLU A 291 -9.22 25.85 -26.74
N HIS A 292 -10.30 26.02 -27.52
CA HIS A 292 -11.53 25.25 -27.35
C HIS A 292 -11.31 23.77 -27.72
N ILE A 293 -10.53 23.50 -28.77
CA ILE A 293 -10.16 22.14 -29.19
C ILE A 293 -9.19 21.53 -28.17
N GLU A 294 -8.24 22.30 -27.65
CA GLU A 294 -7.35 21.86 -26.58
C GLU A 294 -8.17 21.43 -25.36
N MET A 295 -9.22 22.17 -25.02
CA MET A 295 -10.08 21.84 -23.88
C MET A 295 -10.93 20.59 -24.11
N LEU A 296 -11.35 20.34 -25.35
CA LEU A 296 -11.98 19.08 -25.73
C LEU A 296 -11.04 17.89 -25.48
N SER A 297 -9.74 18.05 -25.68
CA SER A 297 -8.76 17.00 -25.39
C SER A 297 -8.74 16.61 -23.90
N TRP A 298 -8.82 17.61 -23.01
CA TRP A 298 -8.76 17.43 -21.56
C TRP A 298 -9.98 16.72 -20.99
N ILE A 299 -11.13 16.81 -21.68
CA ILE A 299 -12.34 16.03 -21.36
C ILE A 299 -12.09 14.52 -21.46
N PHE A 300 -11.20 14.08 -22.35
CA PHE A 300 -10.82 12.67 -22.46
C PHE A 300 -9.62 12.32 -21.57
N LEU A 301 -8.58 13.18 -21.55
CA LEU A 301 -7.33 12.89 -20.85
C LEU A 301 -7.49 12.84 -19.32
N ILE A 302 -8.18 13.82 -18.72
CA ILE A 302 -8.27 13.92 -17.26
C ILE A 302 -9.03 12.73 -16.66
N PRO A 303 -10.25 12.37 -17.14
CA PRO A 303 -10.96 11.22 -16.59
C PRO A 303 -10.23 9.90 -16.84
N ALA A 304 -9.60 9.71 -18.01
CA ALA A 304 -8.85 8.50 -18.31
C ALA A 304 -7.64 8.31 -17.37
N LEU A 305 -6.84 9.37 -17.20
CA LEU A 305 -5.68 9.33 -16.29
C LEU A 305 -6.11 9.15 -14.84
N SER A 306 -7.15 9.86 -14.40
CA SER A 306 -7.68 9.75 -13.04
C SER A 306 -8.27 8.37 -12.76
N ALA A 307 -8.96 7.75 -13.73
CA ALA A 307 -9.48 6.38 -13.64
C ALA A 307 -8.36 5.34 -13.48
N TYR A 308 -7.34 5.43 -14.36
CA TYR A 308 -6.18 4.56 -14.31
C TYR A 308 -5.46 4.64 -12.95
N LEU A 309 -5.18 5.86 -12.49
CA LEU A 309 -4.53 6.11 -11.21
C LEU A 309 -5.39 5.64 -10.01
N GLY A 310 -6.71 5.78 -10.11
CA GLY A 310 -7.64 5.26 -9.12
C GLY A 310 -7.53 3.74 -8.93
N MET A 311 -7.30 2.98 -9.99
CA MET A 311 -7.18 1.51 -9.92
C MET A 311 -5.99 1.02 -9.09
N ASN A 312 -4.96 1.85 -8.87
CA ASN A 312 -3.83 1.48 -8.02
C ASN A 312 -4.24 1.27 -6.55
N PHE A 313 -5.37 1.85 -6.11
CA PHE A 313 -5.89 1.70 -4.75
C PHE A 313 -6.80 0.48 -4.56
N THR A 314 -6.98 -0.36 -5.58
CA THR A 314 -7.80 -1.59 -5.47
C THR A 314 -7.35 -2.51 -4.33
N GLY A 315 -6.05 -2.68 -4.13
CA GLY A 315 -5.45 -3.48 -3.05
C GLY A 315 -5.45 -2.81 -1.66
N ALA A 316 -5.89 -1.55 -1.58
CA ALA A 316 -5.93 -0.76 -0.35
C ALA A 316 -7.28 -0.81 0.37
N SER A 317 -8.28 -1.46 -0.22
CA SER A 317 -9.66 -1.49 0.28
C SER A 317 -10.25 -2.89 0.23
N THR A 318 -11.43 -3.04 0.82
CA THR A 318 -12.21 -4.28 0.80
C THR A 318 -13.31 -4.29 -0.27
N TYR A 319 -13.36 -3.29 -1.17
CA TYR A 319 -14.47 -3.16 -2.13
C TYR A 319 -14.43 -4.19 -3.26
N THR A 320 -13.24 -4.59 -3.69
CA THR A 320 -13.03 -5.47 -4.85
C THR A 320 -12.22 -6.69 -4.48
N SER A 321 -12.69 -7.88 -4.87
CA SER A 321 -11.88 -9.10 -4.82
C SER A 321 -10.87 -9.15 -5.97
N LEU A 322 -9.86 -10.02 -5.88
CA LEU A 322 -8.88 -10.21 -6.97
C LEU A 322 -9.55 -10.54 -8.31
N SER A 323 -10.59 -11.38 -8.31
CA SER A 323 -11.37 -11.70 -9.52
C SER A 323 -12.14 -10.49 -10.03
N GLY A 324 -12.68 -9.65 -9.13
CA GLY A 324 -13.32 -8.38 -9.45
C GLY A 324 -12.35 -7.42 -10.13
N VAL A 325 -11.15 -7.24 -9.58
CA VAL A 325 -10.10 -6.38 -10.16
C VAL A 325 -9.67 -6.87 -11.55
N LYS A 326 -9.47 -8.19 -11.73
CA LYS A 326 -9.16 -8.75 -13.05
C LYS A 326 -10.26 -8.50 -14.09
N LYS A 327 -11.53 -8.58 -13.67
CA LYS A 327 -12.67 -8.25 -14.53
C LYS A 327 -12.66 -6.76 -14.86
N GLU A 328 -12.44 -5.91 -13.87
CA GLU A 328 -12.36 -4.45 -14.00
C GLU A 328 -11.32 -4.02 -15.03
N ILE A 329 -10.07 -4.48 -14.88
CA ILE A 329 -8.97 -4.16 -15.78
C ILE A 329 -9.30 -4.54 -17.22
N ARG A 330 -9.98 -5.68 -17.45
CA ARG A 330 -10.26 -6.17 -18.81
C ARG A 330 -11.15 -5.23 -19.62
N TRP A 331 -12.06 -4.50 -18.99
CA TRP A 331 -12.94 -3.56 -19.69
C TRP A 331 -12.52 -2.10 -19.51
N ALA A 332 -11.98 -1.72 -18.35
CA ALA A 332 -11.63 -0.33 -18.05
C ALA A 332 -10.35 0.11 -18.79
N LEU A 333 -9.30 -0.72 -18.75
CA LEU A 333 -8.00 -0.34 -19.31
C LEU A 333 -8.04 -0.06 -20.83
N PRO A 334 -8.73 -0.87 -21.67
CA PRO A 334 -8.86 -0.53 -23.10
C PRO A 334 -9.60 0.79 -23.35
N LEU A 335 -10.61 1.11 -22.54
CA LEU A 335 -11.35 2.37 -22.66
C LEU A 335 -10.49 3.58 -22.23
N GLU A 336 -9.73 3.43 -21.15
CA GLU A 336 -8.78 4.45 -20.67
C GLU A 336 -7.70 4.72 -21.72
N ILE A 337 -7.13 3.68 -22.32
CA ILE A 337 -6.15 3.80 -23.42
C ILE A 337 -6.80 4.49 -24.63
N GLY A 338 -8.00 4.07 -25.04
CA GLY A 338 -8.71 4.66 -26.17
C GLY A 338 -8.99 6.16 -25.96
N ALA A 339 -9.51 6.52 -24.79
CA ALA A 339 -9.74 7.91 -24.40
C ALA A 339 -8.42 8.71 -24.35
N GLY A 340 -7.35 8.12 -23.82
CA GLY A 340 -6.02 8.71 -23.81
C GLY A 340 -5.48 9.02 -25.21
N VAL A 341 -5.59 8.08 -26.15
CA VAL A 341 -5.14 8.25 -27.55
C VAL A 341 -5.97 9.32 -28.26
N ILE A 342 -7.30 9.30 -28.10
CA ILE A 342 -8.19 10.30 -28.69
C ILE A 342 -7.84 11.69 -28.13
N GLY A 343 -7.73 11.82 -26.82
CA GLY A 343 -7.35 13.06 -26.15
C GLY A 343 -6.00 13.60 -26.64
N LEU A 344 -4.95 12.77 -26.66
CA LEU A 344 -3.64 13.18 -27.14
C LEU A 344 -3.67 13.62 -28.61
N SER A 345 -4.43 12.94 -29.46
CA SER A 345 -4.56 13.29 -30.88
C SER A 345 -5.24 14.65 -31.07
N ILE A 346 -6.31 14.91 -30.31
CA ILE A 346 -7.01 16.20 -30.32
C ILE A 346 -6.08 17.30 -29.79
N TRP A 347 -5.35 17.04 -28.71
CA TRP A 347 -4.44 18.01 -28.09
C TRP A 347 -3.28 18.41 -29.03
N ILE A 348 -2.67 17.42 -29.70
CA ILE A 348 -1.65 17.71 -30.72
C ILE A 348 -2.25 18.50 -31.87
N GLY A 349 -3.45 18.11 -32.34
CA GLY A 349 -4.17 18.80 -33.40
C GLY A 349 -4.53 20.25 -33.07
N SER A 350 -4.88 20.56 -31.81
CA SER A 350 -5.25 21.93 -31.42
C SER A 350 -4.11 22.93 -31.58
N HIS A 351 -2.86 22.50 -31.45
CA HIS A 351 -1.70 23.39 -31.60
C HIS A 351 -1.41 23.78 -33.05
N PHE A 352 -2.02 23.11 -34.04
CA PHE A 352 -1.90 23.46 -35.45
C PHE A 352 -3.07 24.29 -35.98
N ILE A 353 -4.04 24.62 -35.12
CA ILE A 353 -5.25 25.38 -35.48
C ILE A 353 -5.18 26.73 -34.79
N VAL A 354 -5.03 27.80 -35.58
CA VAL A 354 -4.91 29.20 -35.13
C VAL A 354 -6.25 29.77 -34.66
#